data_AF-A0ABD3B3L0-F1
#
_entry.id   AF-A0ABD3B3L0-F1
#
_cell.length_a   1.000
_cell.length_b   1.000
_cell.length_c   1.000
_cell.angle_alpha   90.00
_cell.angle_beta   90.00
_cell.angle_gamma   90.00
#
_symmetry.space_group_name_H-M   'P 1'
#
loop_
_entity.id
_entity.type
_entity.pdbx_description
1 polymer ?
#
loop_
_entity_poly.entity_id
_entity_poly.type
_entity_poly.pdbx_seq_one_letter_code
_entity_poly.pdbx_strand_id
1 'polypeptide(L)'
;MFEWIRRRLMAKIQIKKIGMEKFQGNSCSNVQEKIEKNKKLSRGCVAIWAGQKQFEVDTPKGQVVVNLDDCTRTYALFQLNSIHCPHAVVAIQVDRKTKVEDYVDECYTKYAYQRSYAHMIHAMPVAQQAYHVASTSSQHAPARSSYSRPIIASVAKLIPIPGSQSSAPKRARVQKTT
;
A
#
# COMPACT_ATOMS: atom_id res chain seq x y z
N MET A 1 -4.55 -6.38 -32.36
CA MET A 1 -5.49 -6.38 -31.22
C MET A 1 -4.79 -6.68 -29.89
N PHE A 2 -4.10 -7.81 -29.71
CA PHE A 2 -3.47 -8.14 -28.42
C PHE A 2 -2.42 -7.14 -27.90
N GLU A 3 -1.74 -6.41 -28.78
CA GLU A 3 -0.77 -5.37 -28.39
C GLU A 3 -1.39 -4.21 -27.59
N TRP A 4 -2.63 -3.80 -27.86
CA TRP A 4 -3.26 -2.74 -27.06
C TRP A 4 -3.59 -3.23 -25.65
N ILE A 5 -4.02 -4.50 -25.52
CA ILE A 5 -4.30 -5.14 -24.23
C ILE A 5 -3.00 -5.23 -23.42
N ARG A 6 -1.91 -5.71 -24.04
CA ARG A 6 -0.58 -5.81 -23.41
C ARG A 6 -0.10 -4.44 -22.90
N ARG A 7 -0.14 -3.40 -23.74
CA ARG A 7 0.24 -2.03 -23.35
C ARG A 7 -0.64 -1.48 -22.23
N ARG A 8 -1.95 -1.76 -22.27
CA ARG A 8 -2.89 -1.35 -21.22
C ARG A 8 -2.56 -2.02 -19.88
N LEU A 9 -2.26 -3.31 -19.88
CA LEU A 9 -1.89 -4.05 -18.67
C LEU A 9 -0.55 -3.59 -18.11
N MET A 10 0.47 -3.39 -18.96
CA MET A 10 1.75 -2.79 -18.56
C MET A 10 1.56 -1.48 -17.81
N ALA A 11 0.83 -0.53 -18.42
CA ALA A 11 0.57 0.77 -17.82
C ALA A 11 -0.20 0.63 -16.50
N LYS A 12 -1.23 -0.24 -16.45
CA LYS A 12 -2.01 -0.47 -15.24
C LYS A 12 -1.16 -1.02 -14.09
N ILE A 13 -0.27 -1.97 -14.34
CA ILE A 13 0.63 -2.52 -13.30
C ILE A 13 1.51 -1.41 -12.73
N GLN A 14 2.13 -0.59 -13.58
CA GLN A 14 3.00 0.50 -13.12
C GLN A 14 2.24 1.56 -12.32
N ILE A 15 1.05 1.97 -12.79
CA ILE A 15 0.19 2.91 -12.05
C ILE A 15 -0.18 2.35 -10.67
N LYS A 16 -0.54 1.06 -10.59
CA LYS A 16 -0.93 0.40 -9.33
C LYS A 16 0.26 0.32 -8.37
N LYS A 17 1.46 0.00 -8.88
CA LYS A 17 2.69 -0.04 -8.09
C LYS A 17 3.06 1.34 -7.52
N ILE A 18 3.15 2.37 -8.37
CA ILE A 18 3.47 3.75 -7.94
C ILE A 18 2.43 4.28 -6.95
N GLY A 19 1.15 3.99 -7.19
CA GLY A 19 0.07 4.38 -6.29
C GLY A 19 0.24 3.77 -4.89
N MET A 20 0.60 2.49 -4.82
CA MET A 20 0.79 1.80 -3.54
C MET A 20 2.10 2.19 -2.83
N GLU A 21 3.16 2.52 -3.58
CA GLU A 21 4.40 3.06 -3.00
C GLU A 21 4.15 4.36 -2.23
N LYS A 22 3.35 5.27 -2.81
CA LYS A 22 2.98 6.55 -2.19
C LYS A 22 1.98 6.42 -1.03
N PHE A 23 1.20 5.33 -1.00
CA PHE A 23 0.15 5.13 -0.01
C PHE A 23 0.74 4.86 1.39
N GLN A 24 0.34 5.64 2.37
CA GLN A 24 0.75 5.51 3.78
C GLN A 24 -0.34 4.78 4.56
N GLY A 25 -0.35 3.45 4.49
CA GLY A 25 -1.27 2.60 5.23
C GLY A 25 -0.89 1.13 5.12
N ASN A 26 -1.28 0.34 6.11
CA ASN A 26 -0.91 -1.08 6.18
C ASN A 26 -1.80 -1.96 5.29
N SER A 27 -3.07 -1.57 5.11
CA SER A 27 -4.06 -2.28 4.29
C SER A 27 -4.37 -1.50 3.02
N CYS A 28 -4.72 -2.19 1.94
CA CYS A 28 -5.03 -1.55 0.66
C CYS A 28 -6.14 -0.49 0.80
N SER A 29 -5.97 0.68 0.16
CA SER A 29 -6.91 1.82 0.24
C SER A 29 -8.37 1.42 -0.03
N ASN A 30 -8.60 0.60 -1.06
CA ASN A 30 -9.95 0.17 -1.46
C ASN A 30 -10.61 -0.74 -0.43
N VAL A 31 -9.82 -1.52 0.31
CA VAL A 31 -10.31 -2.44 1.34
C VAL A 31 -10.64 -1.64 2.59
N GLN A 32 -9.75 -0.72 2.96
CA GLN A 32 -9.94 0.20 4.07
C GLN A 32 -11.23 1.02 3.90
N GLU A 33 -11.45 1.58 2.71
CA GLU A 33 -12.67 2.34 2.40
C GLU A 33 -13.94 1.50 2.56
N LYS A 34 -13.91 0.22 2.13
CA LYS A 34 -15.03 -0.70 2.31
C LYS A 34 -15.29 -1.01 3.78
N ILE A 35 -14.24 -1.24 4.57
CA ILE A 35 -14.34 -1.47 6.01
C ILE A 35 -14.96 -0.25 6.69
N GLU A 36 -14.49 0.95 6.38
CA GLU A 36 -15.03 2.19 6.93
C GLU A 36 -16.49 2.42 6.55
N LYS A 37 -16.86 2.10 5.30
CA LYS A 37 -18.26 2.13 4.87
C LYS A 37 -19.11 1.15 5.68
N ASN A 38 -18.62 -0.06 5.91
CA ASN A 38 -19.35 -1.07 6.68
C ASN A 38 -19.43 -0.73 8.18
N LYS A 39 -18.41 -0.06 8.75
CA LYS A 39 -18.46 0.53 10.09
C LYS A 39 -19.51 1.63 10.22
N LYS A 40 -19.79 2.38 9.16
CA LYS A 40 -20.88 3.38 9.16
C LYS A 40 -22.24 2.69 9.11
N LEU A 41 -22.38 1.68 8.25
CA LEU A 41 -23.61 0.90 8.11
C LEU A 41 -23.94 0.08 9.36
N SER A 42 -22.93 -0.42 10.08
CA SER A 42 -23.12 -1.23 11.29
C SER A 42 -23.79 -0.45 12.43
N ARG A 43 -23.73 0.89 12.41
CA ARG A 43 -24.41 1.75 13.40
C ARG A 43 -25.92 1.56 13.44
N GLY A 44 -26.53 1.09 12.35
CA GLY A 44 -27.96 0.77 12.30
C GLY A 44 -28.29 -0.66 12.73
N CYS A 45 -27.31 -1.43 13.22
CA CYS A 45 -27.48 -2.81 13.64
C CYS A 45 -27.24 -2.93 15.15
N VAL A 46 -27.88 -3.91 15.79
CA VAL A 46 -27.67 -4.23 17.20
C VAL A 46 -27.31 -5.70 17.30
N ALA A 47 -26.14 -6.02 17.86
CA ALA A 47 -25.76 -7.41 18.12
C ALA A 47 -26.04 -7.80 19.57
N ILE A 48 -26.59 -9.00 19.74
CA ILE A 48 -26.81 -9.69 21.00
C ILE A 48 -25.91 -10.92 21.00
N TRP A 49 -25.12 -11.09 22.06
CA TRP A 49 -24.21 -12.23 22.18
C TRP A 49 -24.98 -13.48 22.63
N ALA A 50 -24.95 -14.53 21.81
CA ALA A 50 -25.62 -15.80 22.09
C ALA A 50 -24.73 -16.82 22.83
N GLY A 51 -23.43 -16.51 22.96
CA GLY A 51 -22.42 -17.41 23.52
C GLY A 51 -21.31 -17.72 22.50
N GLN A 52 -20.13 -18.11 23.02
CA GLN A 52 -18.93 -18.35 22.19
C GLN A 52 -18.64 -17.17 21.25
N LYS A 53 -18.60 -17.42 19.93
CA LYS A 53 -18.41 -16.41 18.87
C LYS A 53 -19.67 -16.24 18.00
N GLN A 54 -20.84 -16.60 18.52
CA GLN A 54 -22.13 -16.44 17.86
C GLN A 54 -22.89 -15.22 18.38
N PHE A 55 -23.47 -14.49 17.43
CA PHE A 55 -24.20 -13.25 17.67
C PHE A 55 -25.49 -13.25 16.87
N GLU A 56 -26.58 -12.86 17.50
CA GLU A 56 -27.80 -12.48 16.82
C GLU A 56 -27.74 -10.98 16.54
N VAL A 57 -27.80 -10.60 15.26
CA VAL A 57 -27.73 -9.22 14.82
C VAL A 57 -29.10 -8.79 14.34
N ASP A 58 -29.72 -7.89 15.07
CA ASP A 58 -30.94 -7.22 14.65
C ASP A 58 -30.60 -6.08 13.70
N THR A 59 -31.34 -6.03 12.59
CA THR A 59 -31.13 -5.06 11.51
C THR A 59 -32.48 -4.53 11.06
N PRO A 60 -32.54 -3.37 10.37
CA PRO A 60 -33.80 -2.84 9.85
C PRO A 60 -34.50 -3.77 8.85
N LYS A 61 -33.80 -4.82 8.36
CA LYS A 61 -34.31 -5.80 7.39
C LYS A 61 -34.65 -7.14 8.04
N GLY A 62 -34.52 -7.26 9.36
CA GLY A 62 -34.73 -8.49 10.12
C GLY A 62 -33.47 -8.97 10.84
N GLN A 63 -33.59 -10.12 11.49
CA GLN A 63 -32.53 -10.70 12.32
C GLN A 63 -31.62 -11.62 11.51
N VAL A 64 -30.33 -11.60 11.83
CA VAL A 64 -29.29 -12.40 11.19
C VAL A 64 -28.39 -13.01 12.25
N VAL A 65 -28.13 -14.31 12.18
CA VAL A 65 -27.13 -14.96 13.02
C VAL A 65 -25.76 -14.85 12.36
N VAL A 66 -24.76 -14.40 13.12
CA VAL A 66 -23.36 -14.25 12.70
C VAL A 66 -22.48 -15.13 13.58
N ASN A 67 -21.66 -15.99 12.96
CA ASN A 67 -20.57 -16.69 13.65
C ASN A 67 -19.22 -16.10 13.21
N LEU A 68 -18.41 -15.63 14.16
CA LEU A 68 -17.08 -15.08 13.90
C LEU A 68 -16.00 -16.15 13.66
N ASP A 69 -16.17 -17.39 14.13
CA ASP A 69 -15.20 -18.47 13.89
C ASP A 69 -15.30 -19.02 12.48
N ASP A 70 -16.51 -19.37 12.08
CA ASP A 70 -16.73 -19.98 10.77
C ASP A 70 -16.71 -18.94 9.64
N CYS A 71 -16.63 -17.65 9.97
CA CYS A 71 -16.82 -16.55 9.02
C CYS A 71 -18.04 -16.80 8.11
N THR A 72 -19.12 -17.41 8.62
CA THR A 72 -20.24 -17.85 7.79
C THR A 72 -21.58 -17.26 8.18
N ARG A 73 -22.25 -16.81 7.09
CA ARG A 73 -23.69 -16.56 6.84
C ARG A 73 -24.17 -15.15 7.21
N THR A 74 -24.95 -14.42 6.39
CA THR A 74 -25.94 -14.72 5.33
C THR A 74 -25.55 -14.33 3.89
N TYR A 75 -24.34 -13.83 3.66
CA TYR A 75 -23.88 -13.45 2.31
C TYR A 75 -22.67 -14.30 1.92
N ALA A 76 -22.82 -15.22 0.96
CA ALA A 76 -21.71 -16.00 0.38
C ALA A 76 -20.53 -15.13 -0.12
N LEU A 77 -20.82 -13.85 -0.40
CA LEU A 77 -19.83 -12.83 -0.74
C LEU A 77 -18.79 -12.56 0.37
N PHE A 78 -19.07 -12.89 1.63
CA PHE A 78 -18.14 -12.67 2.73
C PHE A 78 -16.92 -13.59 2.64
N GLN A 79 -17.12 -14.87 2.26
CA GLN A 79 -16.03 -15.82 2.07
C GLN A 79 -15.10 -15.46 0.91
N LEU A 80 -15.63 -14.81 -0.13
CA LEU A 80 -14.88 -14.51 -1.36
C LEU A 80 -13.95 -13.29 -1.25
N ASN A 81 -14.26 -12.34 -0.37
CA ASN A 81 -13.59 -11.05 -0.33
C ASN A 81 -12.94 -10.72 1.01
N SER A 82 -13.12 -11.56 2.04
CA SER A 82 -12.74 -11.31 3.44
C SER A 82 -13.07 -9.89 3.96
N ILE A 83 -14.03 -9.20 3.32
CA ILE A 83 -14.43 -7.83 3.65
C ILE A 83 -15.72 -7.95 4.47
N HIS A 84 -15.62 -7.64 5.76
CA HIS A 84 -16.71 -7.79 6.73
C HIS A 84 -17.97 -7.07 6.31
N CYS A 85 -19.09 -7.78 6.28
CA CYS A 85 -20.40 -7.16 6.14
C CYS A 85 -20.73 -6.31 7.39
N PRO A 86 -21.68 -5.36 7.32
CA PRO A 86 -22.04 -4.53 8.47
C PRO A 86 -22.45 -5.34 9.72
N HIS A 87 -23.07 -6.50 9.54
CA HIS A 87 -23.47 -7.38 10.65
C HIS A 87 -22.25 -7.98 11.37
N ALA A 88 -21.27 -8.46 10.59
CA ALA A 88 -20.02 -8.98 11.15
C ALA A 88 -19.23 -7.88 11.87
N VAL A 89 -19.21 -6.66 11.33
CA VAL A 89 -18.57 -5.52 11.99
C VAL A 89 -19.18 -5.27 13.38
N VAL A 90 -20.51 -5.27 13.50
CA VAL A 90 -21.17 -5.01 14.77
C VAL A 90 -20.96 -6.17 15.77
N ALA A 91 -20.95 -7.42 15.29
CA ALA A 91 -20.62 -8.59 16.11
C ALA A 91 -19.18 -8.51 16.67
N ILE A 92 -18.19 -8.17 15.83
CA ILE A 92 -16.79 -7.97 16.26
C ILE A 92 -16.70 -6.83 17.28
N GLN A 93 -17.42 -5.72 17.05
CA GLN A 93 -17.45 -4.59 17.98
C GLN A 93 -18.02 -4.96 19.35
N VAL A 94 -19.00 -5.87 19.40
CA VAL A 94 -19.59 -6.36 20.66
C VAL A 94 -18.69 -7.37 21.37
N ASP A 95 -17.97 -8.24 20.66
CA ASP A 95 -17.00 -9.17 21.26
C ASP A 95 -15.86 -8.44 21.99
N ARG A 96 -15.50 -7.22 21.57
CA ARG A 96 -14.50 -6.30 22.18
C ARG A 96 -13.07 -6.85 22.33
N LYS A 97 -12.79 -8.10 21.98
CA LYS A 97 -11.45 -8.71 22.08
C LYS A 97 -10.53 -8.35 20.92
N THR A 98 -11.11 -8.00 19.78
CA THR A 98 -10.40 -7.88 18.50
C THR A 98 -10.91 -6.67 17.73
N LYS A 99 -10.08 -6.13 16.83
CA LYS A 99 -10.48 -5.07 15.91
C LYS A 99 -11.03 -5.68 14.63
N VAL A 100 -11.85 -4.92 13.92
CA VAL A 100 -12.39 -5.34 12.61
C VAL A 100 -11.26 -5.59 11.62
N GLU A 101 -10.20 -4.80 11.71
CA GLU A 101 -9.00 -4.91 10.89
C GLU A 101 -8.25 -6.24 11.09
N ASP A 102 -8.37 -6.88 12.25
CA ASP A 102 -7.65 -8.12 12.57
C ASP A 102 -8.23 -9.34 11.84
N TYR A 103 -9.46 -9.23 11.34
CA TYR A 103 -10.12 -10.29 10.57
C TYR A 103 -9.96 -10.12 9.05
N VAL A 104 -9.22 -9.11 8.61
CA VAL A 104 -8.92 -8.89 7.19
C VAL A 104 -7.79 -9.82 6.77
N ASP A 105 -7.97 -10.54 5.67
CA ASP A 105 -6.97 -11.46 5.17
C ASP A 105 -5.65 -10.77 4.81
N GLU A 106 -4.54 -11.45 5.05
CA GLU A 106 -3.19 -10.96 4.77
C GLU A 106 -2.99 -10.59 3.29
N CYS A 107 -3.75 -11.17 2.37
CA CYS A 107 -3.72 -10.84 0.94
C CYS A 107 -4.05 -9.37 0.64
N TYR A 108 -4.73 -8.69 1.57
CA TYR A 108 -5.06 -7.26 1.44
C TYR A 108 -4.06 -6.32 2.12
N THR A 109 -2.98 -6.85 2.68
CA THR A 109 -1.87 -6.03 3.18
C THR A 109 -1.17 -5.31 2.02
N LYS A 110 -0.60 -4.15 2.33
CA LYS A 110 0.25 -3.40 1.41
C LYS A 110 1.39 -4.28 0.87
N TYR A 111 1.96 -5.13 1.72
CA TYR A 111 3.03 -6.05 1.35
C TYR A 111 2.57 -7.06 0.29
N ALA A 112 1.46 -7.78 0.55
CA ALA A 112 0.92 -8.76 -0.40
C ALA A 112 0.53 -8.09 -1.73
N TYR A 113 -0.02 -6.88 -1.67
CA TYR A 113 -0.32 -6.09 -2.86
C TYR A 113 0.93 -5.75 -3.67
N GLN A 114 1.96 -5.20 -3.02
CA GLN A 114 3.22 -4.86 -3.67
C GLN A 114 3.88 -6.09 -4.29
N ARG A 115 3.85 -7.23 -3.59
CA ARG A 115 4.34 -8.52 -4.10
C ARG A 115 3.57 -8.94 -5.36
N SER A 116 2.25 -8.80 -5.36
CA SER A 116 1.39 -9.18 -6.50
C SER A 116 1.68 -8.34 -7.76
N TYR A 117 2.05 -7.06 -7.58
CA TYR A 117 2.38 -6.13 -8.66
C TYR A 117 3.89 -5.91 -8.85
N ALA A 118 4.75 -6.74 -8.24
CA ALA A 118 6.19 -6.59 -8.33
C ALA A 118 6.71 -6.86 -9.75
N HIS A 119 6.04 -7.75 -10.47
CA HIS A 119 6.44 -8.21 -11.80
C HIS A 119 6.07 -7.20 -12.90
N MET A 120 6.91 -7.15 -13.93
CA MET A 120 6.70 -6.32 -15.10
C MET A 120 6.32 -7.18 -16.30
N ILE A 121 5.30 -6.76 -17.05
CA ILE A 121 5.06 -7.32 -18.39
C ILE A 121 6.11 -6.72 -19.31
N HIS A 122 6.86 -7.55 -20.03
CA HIS A 122 7.88 -7.10 -20.97
C HIS A 122 7.30 -6.73 -22.35
N ALA A 123 8.03 -5.91 -23.09
CA ALA A 123 7.71 -5.65 -24.49
C ALA A 123 7.84 -6.95 -25.27
N MET A 124 6.82 -7.29 -26.05
CA MET A 124 6.97 -8.33 -27.06
C MET A 124 7.69 -7.68 -28.24
N PRO A 125 8.88 -8.14 -28.63
CA PRO A 125 9.49 -7.69 -29.86
C PRO A 125 8.53 -8.08 -30.99
N VAL A 126 7.99 -7.08 -31.69
CA VAL A 126 7.34 -7.34 -32.97
C VAL A 126 8.45 -7.86 -33.86
N ALA A 127 8.28 -9.06 -34.45
CA ALA A 127 9.20 -9.59 -35.44
C ALA A 127 9.12 -8.71 -36.70
N GLN A 128 9.77 -7.55 -36.63
CA GLN A 128 10.01 -6.68 -37.75
C GLN A 128 11.52 -6.64 -37.84
N GLN A 129 12.03 -7.60 -38.62
CA GLN A 129 13.41 -7.80 -39.08
C GLN A 129 14.48 -7.27 -38.12
N ALA A 130 15.18 -8.20 -37.47
CA ALA A 130 16.42 -7.93 -36.75
C ALA A 130 17.31 -6.97 -37.56
N TYR A 131 17.25 -5.68 -37.25
CA TYR A 131 18.29 -4.75 -37.66
C TYR A 131 19.48 -5.15 -36.81
N HIS A 132 20.36 -5.90 -37.45
CA HIS A 132 21.70 -6.20 -36.98
C HIS A 132 22.29 -4.93 -36.39
N VAL A 133 22.41 -4.87 -35.07
CA VAL A 133 23.42 -4.01 -34.45
C VAL A 133 24.72 -4.70 -34.83
N ALA A 134 25.32 -4.25 -35.93
CA ALA A 134 26.66 -4.64 -36.30
C ALA A 134 27.56 -4.27 -35.12
N SER A 135 27.95 -5.28 -34.35
CA SER A 135 29.07 -5.19 -33.43
C SER A 135 30.29 -4.89 -34.29
N THR A 136 30.65 -3.61 -34.41
CA THR A 136 32.01 -3.24 -34.79
C THR A 136 32.91 -3.67 -33.65
N SER A 137 33.43 -4.88 -33.81
CA SER A 137 34.64 -5.33 -33.13
C SER A 137 35.74 -4.31 -33.42
N SER A 138 36.15 -3.55 -32.40
CA SER A 138 37.53 -3.08 -32.34
C SER A 138 38.11 -3.60 -31.05
N GLN A 139 38.81 -4.73 -31.21
CA GLN A 139 39.73 -5.25 -30.22
C GLN A 139 40.81 -4.18 -29.99
N HIS A 140 41.04 -3.79 -28.74
CA HIS A 140 42.39 -3.72 -28.16
C HIS A 140 42.25 -3.53 -26.64
N ALA A 141 42.93 -4.38 -25.88
CA ALA A 141 43.18 -4.25 -24.44
C ALA A 141 44.71 -4.26 -24.21
N PRO A 142 45.21 -3.99 -22.99
CA PRO A 142 45.59 -2.67 -22.48
C PRO A 142 47.12 -2.50 -22.34
N ALA A 143 47.62 -1.27 -22.22
CA ALA A 143 48.98 -1.00 -21.73
C ALA A 143 48.94 -0.33 -20.34
N ARG A 144 49.81 -0.80 -19.46
CA ARG A 144 49.80 -0.62 -18.00
C ARG A 144 50.68 0.56 -17.56
N SER A 145 50.20 1.31 -16.57
CA SER A 145 50.93 2.06 -15.53
C SER A 145 51.77 3.30 -15.90
N SER A 146 51.38 4.46 -15.36
CA SER A 146 52.11 5.11 -14.26
C SER A 146 51.30 6.26 -13.65
N TYR A 147 51.29 6.31 -12.31
CA TYR A 147 50.66 7.30 -11.45
C TYR A 147 50.90 8.77 -11.86
N SER A 148 49.85 9.60 -11.80
CA SER A 148 49.80 10.89 -11.07
C SER A 148 48.43 11.55 -11.23
N ARG A 149 47.70 11.76 -10.12
CA ARG A 149 46.47 12.57 -10.07
C ARG A 149 46.82 14.06 -10.02
N PRO A 150 45.99 14.92 -10.63
CA PRO A 150 45.68 16.19 -9.99
C PRO A 150 44.18 16.50 -9.90
N ILE A 151 43.79 16.89 -8.69
CA ILE A 151 42.86 17.97 -8.29
C ILE A 151 41.49 18.02 -9.00
N ILE A 152 40.44 17.57 -8.29
CA ILE A 152 39.04 17.88 -8.61
C ILE A 152 38.78 19.33 -8.19
N ALA A 153 38.55 20.21 -9.16
CA ALA A 153 37.87 21.49 -8.97
C ALA A 153 36.44 21.37 -9.53
N SER A 154 35.45 21.60 -8.66
CA SER A 154 34.12 22.20 -8.85
C SER A 154 33.33 21.87 -10.14
N VAL A 155 32.05 21.51 -10.10
CA VAL A 155 30.95 22.38 -9.66
C VAL A 155 29.73 21.54 -9.28
N ALA A 156 29.35 21.60 -8.01
CA ALA A 156 27.99 21.29 -7.57
C ALA A 156 27.22 22.61 -7.40
N LYS A 157 26.24 22.82 -8.27
CA LYS A 157 25.08 23.75 -8.17
C LYS A 157 24.10 23.17 -9.19
N LEU A 158 22.89 22.74 -8.85
CA LEU A 158 21.77 23.60 -8.51
C LEU A 158 20.63 22.76 -7.86
N ILE A 159 20.37 22.91 -6.56
CA ILE A 159 19.01 22.86 -5.98
C ILE A 159 18.99 23.83 -4.77
N PRO A 160 18.15 24.88 -4.74
CA PRO A 160 18.00 25.73 -3.56
C PRO A 160 17.01 25.12 -2.54
N ILE A 161 17.37 25.15 -1.26
CA ILE A 161 16.47 24.89 -0.11
C ILE A 161 16.17 26.25 0.56
N PRO A 162 14.90 26.57 0.89
CA PRO A 162 14.52 27.84 1.50
C PRO A 162 14.97 27.92 2.97
N GLY A 163 15.31 29.14 3.38
CA GLY A 163 16.09 29.42 4.58
C GLY A 163 15.37 29.26 5.92
N SER A 164 16.15 28.82 6.90
CA SER A 164 15.91 29.03 8.33
C SER A 164 17.04 29.91 8.87
N GLN A 165 16.74 31.16 9.23
CA GLN A 165 17.70 31.99 9.97
C GLN A 165 17.60 31.64 11.46
N SER A 166 18.68 31.01 11.96
CA SER A 166 19.04 30.95 13.38
C SER A 166 19.99 32.11 13.65
N SER A 167 19.70 32.93 14.68
CA SER A 167 20.69 33.83 15.27
C SER A 167 20.86 33.50 16.76
N ALA A 168 22.13 33.43 17.15
CA ALA A 168 22.68 32.89 18.39
C ALA A 168 22.59 33.90 19.57
N PRO A 169 23.02 33.52 20.79
CA PRO A 169 22.41 33.95 22.05
C PRO A 169 23.03 35.22 22.66
N LYS A 170 22.26 35.89 23.54
CA LYS A 170 22.81 36.88 24.50
C LYS A 170 22.50 36.45 25.94
N ARG A 171 23.54 36.62 26.76
CA ARG A 171 23.78 36.13 28.13
C ARG A 171 22.85 36.79 29.17
N ALA A 172 22.60 36.03 30.24
CA ALA A 172 21.74 36.33 31.38
C ALA A 172 22.09 37.60 32.18
N ARG A 173 21.08 38.19 32.84
CA ARG A 173 21.22 38.92 34.10
C ARG A 173 20.05 38.62 35.04
N VAL A 174 20.40 38.09 36.20
CA VAL A 174 19.58 37.82 37.39
C VAL A 174 19.32 39.11 38.16
N GLN A 175 18.12 39.24 38.76
CA GLN A 175 17.80 39.75 40.13
C GLN A 175 16.27 39.89 40.23
N LYS A 176 15.55 39.10 41.04
CA LYS A 176 15.36 39.05 42.52
C LYS A 176 14.12 39.83 42.97
N THR A 177 13.22 39.11 43.67
CA THR A 177 12.33 39.51 44.80
C THR A 177 11.32 40.64 44.51
N THR A 178 10.03 40.52 44.83
CA THR A 178 9.41 40.11 46.10
C THR A 178 7.95 39.75 45.80
#